data_AF-A0A1J7IQ06-F1
#
_entry.id   AF-A0A1J7IQ06-F1
#
_cell.length_a   1.000
_cell.length_b   1.000
_cell.length_c   1.000
_cell.angle_alpha   90.00
_cell.angle_beta   90.00
_cell.angle_gamma   90.00
#
_symmetry.space_group_name_H-M   'P 1'
#
loop_
_entity.id
_entity.type
_entity.pdbx_description
1 polymer ?
#
loop_
_entity_poly.entity_id
_entity_poly.type
_entity_poly.pdbx_seq_one_letter_code
_entity_poly.pdbx_strand_id
1 'polypeptide(L)' 'PNIPDDLYYLVSGFEPTKLTMPKLRGILVKHDVEYPSKAKKADLVALFRARVVAQRDAILADQAKVRPAATGIKD' A
#
# COMPACT_ATOMS: atom_id res chain seq x y z
N PRO A 1 8.55 -13.88 -1.67
CA PRO A 1 7.17 -13.47 -2.03
C PRO A 1 7.21 -12.44 -3.17
N ASN A 2 6.58 -12.75 -4.30
CA ASN A 2 6.49 -11.84 -5.46
C ASN A 2 5.37 -10.81 -5.21
N ILE A 3 5.69 -9.71 -4.52
CA ILE A 3 4.73 -8.62 -4.25
C ILE A 3 4.56 -7.80 -5.54
N PRO A 4 3.32 -7.52 -5.98
CA PRO A 4 3.09 -6.66 -7.14
C PRO A 4 3.71 -5.27 -6.95
N ASP A 5 4.21 -4.67 -8.03
CA ASP A 5 4.73 -3.30 -8.03
C ASP A 5 3.74 -2.30 -7.42
N ASP A 6 2.43 -2.56 -7.54
CA ASP A 6 1.36 -1.75 -6.96
C ASP A 6 1.19 -1.82 -5.43
N LEU A 7 1.89 -2.75 -4.76
CA LEU A 7 1.86 -3.01 -3.32
C LEU A 7 3.24 -2.99 -2.68
N TYR A 8 4.26 -2.43 -3.36
CA TYR A 8 5.63 -2.34 -2.83
C TYR A 8 5.72 -1.69 -1.44
N TYR A 9 4.77 -0.81 -1.09
CA TYR A 9 4.68 -0.15 0.21
C TYR A 9 4.18 -1.06 1.35
N LEU A 10 3.71 -2.27 1.04
CA LEU A 10 3.31 -3.29 2.01
C LEU A 10 4.44 -4.27 2.38
N VAL A 11 5.62 -4.15 1.74
CA VAL A 11 6.78 -4.99 2.04
C VAL A 11 7.21 -4.81 3.50
N SER A 12 7.60 -5.91 4.16
CA SER A 12 8.15 -5.85 5.51
C SER A 12 9.42 -4.99 5.55
N GLY A 13 9.52 -4.06 6.50
CA GLY A 13 10.63 -3.10 6.56
C GLY A 13 10.50 -1.91 5.60
N PHE A 14 9.37 -1.75 4.91
CA PHE A 14 9.13 -0.56 4.10
C PHE A 14 9.09 0.71 4.96
N GLU A 15 9.84 1.73 4.53
CA GLU A 15 9.91 3.01 5.21
C GLU A 15 9.02 4.06 4.51
N PRO A 16 7.80 4.32 5.02
CA PRO A 16 6.91 5.33 4.43
C PRO A 16 7.47 6.76 4.54
N THR A 17 8.50 6.98 5.36
CA THR A 17 9.25 8.24 5.44
C THR A 17 10.08 8.52 4.18
N LYS A 18 10.44 7.50 3.40
CA LYS A 18 11.14 7.66 2.12
C LYS A 18 10.20 8.09 0.98
N LEU A 19 8.89 7.98 1.19
CA LEU A 19 7.91 8.45 0.22
C LEU A 19 7.77 9.97 0.23
N THR A 20 7.49 10.50 -0.95
CA THR A 20 7.08 11.89 -1.12
C THR A 20 5.64 12.07 -0.66
N MET A 21 5.29 13.29 -0.25
CA MET A 21 3.91 13.61 0.16
C MET A 21 2.85 13.25 -0.90
N PRO A 22 3.01 13.55 -2.21
CA PRO A 22 2.01 13.14 -3.21
C PRO A 22 1.87 11.62 -3.30
N LYS A 23 2.96 10.85 -3.15
CA LYS A 23 2.89 9.38 -3.18
C LYS A 23 2.14 8.84 -1.95
N LEU A 24 2.43 9.36 -0.75
CA LEU A 24 1.70 9.00 0.48
C LEU A 24 0.21 9.30 0.36
N ARG A 25 -0.14 10.49 -0.12
CA ARG A 25 -1.53 10.89 -0.37
C ARG A 25 -2.21 9.95 -1.36
N GLY A 26 -1.58 9.65 -2.50
CA GLY A 26 -2.11 8.72 -3.49
C GLY A 26 -2.36 7.31 -2.92
N ILE A 27 -1.46 6.82 -2.06
CA ILE A 27 -1.66 5.52 -1.39
C ILE A 27 -2.83 5.58 -0.40
N LEU A 28 -2.93 6.64 0.40
CA LEU A 28 -4.06 6.80 1.32
C LEU A 28 -5.40 6.83 0.58
N VAL A 29 -5.50 7.61 -0.51
CA VAL A 29 -6.70 7.62 -1.36
C VAL A 29 -6.97 6.25 -1.99
N LYS A 30 -5.94 5.53 -2.46
CA LYS A 30 -6.08 4.18 -3.04
C LYS A 30 -6.70 3.17 -2.06
N HIS A 31 -6.50 3.37 -0.76
CA HIS A 31 -7.07 2.54 0.31
C HIS A 31 -8.28 3.18 0.99
N ASP A 32 -8.91 4.16 0.35
CA ASP A 32 -10.09 4.87 0.86
C ASP A 32 -9.87 5.52 2.24
N VAL A 33 -8.63 5.96 2.50
CA VAL A 33 -8.24 6.62 3.75
C VAL A 33 -8.30 8.12 3.59
N GLU A 34 -9.26 8.74 4.25
CA GLU A 34 -9.34 10.19 4.36
C GLU A 34 -8.20 10.77 5.20
N TYR A 35 -7.68 11.91 4.75
CA TYR A 35 -6.67 12.68 5.45
C TYR A 35 -6.94 14.19 5.30
N PRO A 36 -6.58 15.01 6.29
CA PRO A 36 -6.75 16.45 6.18
C PRO A 36 -5.78 17.04 5.15
N SER A 37 -6.23 17.99 4.32
CA SER A 37 -5.38 18.64 3.30
C SER A 37 -4.14 19.32 3.90
N LYS A 38 -4.22 19.76 5.16
CA LYS A 38 -3.12 20.38 5.93
C LYS A 38 -2.27 19.37 6.72
N ALA A 39 -2.49 18.07 6.55
CA ALA A 39 -1.69 17.03 7.20
C ALA A 39 -0.20 17.17 6.86
N LYS A 40 0.65 17.08 7.89
CA LYS A 40 2.11 17.03 7.71
C LYS A 40 2.52 15.64 7.24
N LYS A 41 3.75 15.51 6.73
CA LYS A 41 4.31 14.22 6.31
C LYS A 41 4.24 13.17 7.43
N ALA A 42 4.55 13.58 8.67
CA ALA A 42 4.45 12.70 9.83
C ALA A 42 3.02 12.17 10.05
N ASP A 43 2.00 13.04 9.92
CA ASP A 43 0.60 12.65 10.07
C ASP A 43 0.17 11.67 8.98
N LEU A 44 0.56 11.90 7.72
CA LEU A 44 0.29 10.98 6.61
C LEU A 44 0.93 9.61 6.83
N VAL A 45 2.17 9.59 7.35
CA VAL A 45 2.87 8.34 7.69
C VAL A 45 2.16 7.60 8.84
N ALA A 46 1.72 8.34 9.87
CA ALA A 46 0.99 7.76 10.99
C ALA A 46 -0.34 7.14 10.52
N LEU A 47 -1.12 7.87 9.70
CA LEU A 47 -2.35 7.37 9.09
C LEU A 47 -2.10 6.14 8.22
N PHE A 48 -1.05 6.18 7.38
CA PHE A 48 -0.67 5.04 6.56
C PHE A 48 -0.37 3.80 7.40
N ARG A 49 0.38 3.93 8.50
CA ARG A 49 0.66 2.80 9.39
C ARG A 49 -0.60 2.31 10.11
N ALA A 50 -1.42 3.22 10.61
CA ALA A 50 -2.61 2.89 11.38
C ALA A 50 -3.71 2.25 10.51
N ARG A 51 -3.85 2.65 9.25
CA ARG A 51 -4.94 2.20 8.37
C ARG A 51 -4.49 1.20 7.32
N VAL A 52 -3.35 1.43 6.65
CA VAL A 52 -2.90 0.58 5.53
C VAL A 52 -2.05 -0.57 6.05
N VAL A 53 -1.03 -0.30 6.87
CA VAL A 53 -0.14 -1.37 7.40
C VAL A 53 -0.89 -2.32 8.33
N ALA A 54 -1.85 -1.81 9.12
CA ALA A 54 -2.72 -2.65 9.96
C ALA A 54 -3.54 -3.66 9.13
N GLN A 55 -3.92 -3.30 7.90
CA GLN A 55 -4.66 -4.15 6.97
C GLN A 55 -3.77 -4.90 5.98
N ARG A 56 -2.44 -4.79 6.10
CA ARG A 56 -1.46 -5.36 5.17
C ARG A 56 -1.74 -6.82 4.85
N ASP A 57 -1.88 -7.65 5.88
CA ASP A 57 -2.08 -9.08 5.71
C ASP A 57 -3.40 -9.40 4.99
N ALA A 58 -4.47 -8.63 5.25
CA ALA A 58 -5.73 -8.74 4.53
C ALA A 58 -5.57 -8.33 3.05
N ILE A 59 -4.90 -7.21 2.76
CA ILE A 59 -4.66 -6.72 1.40
C ILE A 59 -3.80 -7.71 0.60
N LEU A 60 -2.75 -8.26 1.21
CA LEU A 60 -1.89 -9.25 0.58
C LEU A 60 -2.63 -10.58 0.34
N ALA A 61 -3.47 -11.01 1.30
CA ALA A 61 -4.28 -12.20 1.15
C ALA A 61 -5.35 -12.05 0.06
N ASP A 62 -5.99 -10.88 -0.03
CA ASP A 62 -6.93 -10.55 -1.09
C ASP A 62 -6.24 -10.59 -2.46
N GLN A 63 -5.07 -9.95 -2.60
CA GLN A 63 -4.29 -9.95 -3.83
C GLN A 63 -3.74 -11.32 -4.21
N ALA A 64 -3.41 -12.17 -3.24
CA ALA A 64 -3.05 -13.56 -3.49
C ALA A 64 -4.22 -14.38 -4.05
N LYS A 65 -5.47 -14.05 -3.67
CA LYS A 65 -6.68 -14.68 -4.22
C LYS A 65 -7.08 -14.10 -5.57
N VAL A 66 -6.94 -12.78 -5.73
CA VAL A 66 -7.34 -12.04 -6.93
C VAL A 66 -6.41 -12.32 -8.11
N ARG A 67 -5.15 -12.72 -7.87
CA ARG A 67 -4.32 -13.31 -8.92
C ARG A 67 -4.89 -14.70 -9.27
N PRO A 68 -5.63 -14.87 -10.38
CA PRO A 68 -5.80 -16.22 -10.90
C PRO A 68 -4.40 -16.69 -11.29
N ALA A 69 -4.17 -17.99 -11.32
CA ALA A 69 -2.93 -18.55 -11.82
C ALA A 69 -2.60 -17.96 -13.21
N ALA A 70 -1.71 -16.96 -13.27
CA ALA A 70 -1.08 -16.52 -14.51
C ALA A 70 0.05 -17.52 -14.85
N THR A 71 -0.31 -18.80 -14.88
CA THR A 71 0.46 -19.88 -15.50
C THR A 71 -0.28 -20.17 -16.80
N GLY A 72 0.01 -19.44 -17.88
CA GLY A 72 -0.63 -19.77 -19.16
C GLY A 72 -0.72 -18.69 -20.23
N ILE A 73 0.27 -17.79 -20.37
CA ILE A 73 0.51 -17.24 -21.71
C ILE A 73 1.98 -17.44 -22.02
N LYS A 74 2.27 -18.65 -22.51
CA LYS A 74 3.43 -18.96 -23.34
C LYS A 74 2.93 -18.73 -24.77
N ASP A 75 3.48 -17.74 -25.45
CA ASP A 75 3.51 -17.70 -26.92
C ASP A 75 4.89 -18.24 -27.34
#